data_AF-A0A9X0FF43-F1
#
_entry.id   AF-A0A9X0FF43-F1
#
_cell.length_a   1.000
_cell.length_b   1.000
_cell.length_c   1.000
_cell.angle_alpha   90.00
_cell.angle_beta   90.00
_cell.angle_gamma   90.00
#
_symmetry.space_group_name_H-M   'P 1'
#
loop_
_entity.id
_entity.type
_entity.pdbx_description
1 polymer ?
#
loop_
_entity_poly.entity_id
_entity_poly.type
_entity_poly.pdbx_seq_one_letter_code
_entity_poly.pdbx_strand_id
1 'polypeptide(L)'
;MVKLLTLTVTVTLAVWTQVFVETKFRTFLDISKSMSAPRFLVLGSAVLSIIAGGLYTTSGQVMKDSMDISASIQRVEESLGRDCVGPNALTEKCPNGGGVGEQFESLAPAPMAAKYDRPKVYADDCLASEGENFADRPICRYGEGDLKVALVGNSHAVQWFPAVESMAERHGWSLDTYLISRCAVNGTRQMFENEGKTEGCADYEPWVLDQLSAQGYDLIIASSRQSLPPEGYSSETGMDASRRAFSATLDSWTRTGAEVVVIADTPFPGATLDNVPDCAADNIEQLSKCSGSIKDWLPSDPLADAAKSSADDRVKLVDMNDYLCSEETCYGIIGGMIAFWDHSHLSNTYAHALSPMLEQKLQSKLSNPDLFVSD
;
A
#
# COMPACT_ATOMS: atom_id res chain seq x y z
N MET A 1 5.03 24.79 -36.08
CA MET A 1 4.83 23.65 -37.00
C MET A 1 3.72 22.71 -36.53
N VAL A 2 3.76 22.15 -35.32
CA VAL A 2 2.74 21.19 -34.81
C VAL A 2 1.30 21.70 -34.93
N LYS A 3 1.01 22.94 -34.50
CA LYS A 3 -0.35 23.51 -34.58
C LYS A 3 -0.90 23.66 -36.00
N LEU A 4 -0.04 23.99 -36.97
CA LEU A 4 -0.44 24.11 -38.38
C LEU A 4 -0.71 22.74 -38.99
N LEU A 5 0.13 21.76 -38.65
CA LEU A 5 -0.05 20.37 -39.07
C LEU A 5 -1.37 19.80 -38.53
N THR A 6 -1.67 19.99 -37.24
CA THR A 6 -2.94 19.56 -36.65
C THR A 6 -4.13 20.20 -37.36
N LEU A 7 -4.09 21.51 -37.62
CA LEU A 7 -5.16 22.21 -38.33
C LEU A 7 -5.37 21.65 -39.75
N THR A 8 -4.30 21.46 -40.52
CA THR A 8 -4.37 20.89 -41.86
C THR A 8 -4.93 19.48 -41.86
N VAL A 9 -4.52 18.63 -40.91
CA VAL A 9 -5.04 17.28 -40.75
C VAL A 9 -6.52 17.29 -40.39
N THR A 10 -6.94 18.13 -39.44
CA THR A 10 -8.35 18.25 -39.04
C THR A 10 -9.23 18.73 -40.18
N VAL A 11 -8.81 19.75 -40.94
CA VAL A 11 -9.58 20.25 -42.09
C VAL A 11 -9.66 19.20 -43.20
N THR A 12 -8.55 18.50 -43.47
CA THR A 12 -8.52 17.45 -44.50
C THR A 12 -9.45 16.29 -44.13
N LEU A 13 -9.40 15.84 -42.88
CA LEU A 13 -10.31 14.80 -42.37
C LEU A 13 -11.77 15.25 -42.44
N ALA A 14 -12.08 16.50 -42.07
CA ALA A 14 -13.43 17.04 -42.14
C ALA A 14 -13.98 17.06 -43.59
N VAL A 15 -13.15 17.44 -44.56
CA VAL A 15 -13.52 17.40 -45.98
C VAL A 15 -13.74 15.96 -46.45
N TRP A 16 -12.87 15.03 -46.04
CA TRP A 16 -12.99 13.62 -46.42
C TRP A 16 -14.24 12.97 -45.82
N THR A 17 -14.55 13.22 -44.55
CA THR A 17 -15.78 12.71 -43.93
C THR A 17 -17.02 13.27 -44.62
N GLN A 18 -17.02 14.56 -44.97
CA GLN A 18 -18.13 15.20 -45.68
C GLN A 18 -18.39 14.54 -47.05
N VAL A 19 -17.33 14.31 -47.84
CA VAL A 19 -17.44 13.78 -49.21
C VAL A 19 -17.74 12.29 -49.22
N PHE A 20 -16.99 11.50 -48.46
CA PHE A 20 -17.03 10.05 -48.56
C PHE A 20 -18.08 9.39 -47.66
N VAL A 21 -18.41 10.02 -46.53
CA VAL A 21 -19.37 9.47 -45.56
C VAL A 21 -20.69 10.23 -45.61
N GLU A 22 -20.69 11.52 -45.23
CA GLU A 22 -21.93 12.27 -45.03
C GLU A 22 -22.75 12.42 -46.32
N THR A 23 -22.10 12.78 -47.43
CA THR A 23 -22.80 13.00 -48.71
C THR A 23 -23.38 11.69 -49.26
N LYS A 24 -22.62 10.60 -49.20
CA LYS A 24 -23.08 9.27 -49.65
C LYS A 24 -24.20 8.71 -48.78
N PHE A 25 -24.09 8.86 -47.46
CA PHE A 25 -25.12 8.41 -46.51
C PHE A 25 -26.42 9.19 -46.66
N ARG A 26 -26.33 10.52 -46.87
CA ARG A 26 -27.49 11.39 -47.13
C ARG A 26 -28.24 11.01 -48.42
N THR A 27 -27.52 10.62 -49.46
CA THR A 27 -28.13 10.12 -50.71
C THR A 27 -28.68 8.70 -50.58
N PHE A 28 -28.06 7.85 -49.75
CA PHE A 28 -28.47 6.46 -49.56
C PHE A 28 -29.80 6.32 -48.80
N LEU A 29 -30.08 7.18 -47.82
CA LEU A 29 -31.31 7.13 -47.02
C LEU A 29 -32.47 7.98 -47.59
N ASP A 30 -32.34 8.58 -48.78
CA ASP A 30 -33.28 9.53 -49.41
C ASP A 30 -33.69 10.74 -48.51
N ILE A 31 -32.88 11.04 -47.48
CA ILE A 31 -33.11 12.14 -46.52
C ILE A 31 -32.84 13.52 -47.17
N SER A 32 -32.13 13.55 -48.32
CA SER A 32 -31.77 14.76 -49.05
C SER A 32 -32.97 15.61 -49.53
N LYS A 33 -34.16 15.03 -49.67
CA LYS A 33 -35.37 15.77 -50.05
C LYS A 33 -36.03 16.50 -48.87
N SER A 34 -35.73 16.09 -47.63
CA SER A 34 -36.37 16.59 -46.41
C SER A 34 -35.47 17.53 -45.59
N MET A 35 -34.13 17.38 -45.66
CA MET A 35 -33.19 18.17 -44.86
C MET A 35 -32.07 18.81 -45.67
N SER A 36 -31.83 20.11 -45.43
CA SER A 36 -30.69 20.83 -45.99
C SER A 36 -29.36 20.43 -45.32
N ALA A 37 -28.24 20.54 -46.05
CA ALA A 37 -26.90 20.25 -45.54
C ALA A 37 -26.57 20.88 -44.17
N PRO A 38 -26.84 22.18 -43.90
CA PRO A 38 -26.57 22.75 -42.59
C PRO A 38 -27.43 22.14 -41.47
N ARG A 39 -28.69 21.76 -41.76
CA ARG A 39 -29.56 21.11 -40.77
C ARG A 39 -29.07 19.70 -40.44
N PHE A 40 -28.59 18.96 -41.45
CA PHE A 40 -27.97 17.65 -41.25
C PHE A 40 -26.71 17.75 -40.39
N LEU A 41 -25.83 18.72 -40.66
CA LEU A 41 -24.62 18.95 -39.87
C LEU A 41 -24.94 19.35 -38.42
N VAL A 42 -25.88 20.26 -38.20
CA VAL A 42 -26.28 20.68 -36.86
C VAL A 42 -26.89 19.52 -36.07
N LEU A 43 -27.79 18.75 -36.68
CA LEU A 43 -28.41 17.59 -36.02
C LEU A 43 -27.39 16.46 -35.77
N GLY A 44 -26.52 16.16 -36.74
CA GLY A 44 -25.45 15.19 -36.57
C GLY A 44 -24.47 15.59 -35.46
N SER A 45 -24.09 16.87 -35.41
CA SER A 45 -23.22 17.42 -34.36
C SER A 45 -23.91 17.39 -32.99
N ALA A 46 -25.21 17.68 -32.93
CA ALA A 46 -25.99 17.59 -31.70
C ALA A 46 -26.08 16.15 -31.17
N VAL A 47 -26.33 15.17 -32.05
CA VAL A 47 -26.35 13.75 -31.69
C VAL A 47 -24.98 13.29 -31.19
N LEU A 48 -23.89 13.63 -31.90
CA LEU A 48 -22.54 13.33 -31.46
C LEU A 48 -22.21 13.97 -30.11
N SER A 49 -22.64 15.21 -29.88
CA SER A 49 -22.43 15.91 -28.61
C SER A 49 -23.20 15.25 -27.46
N ILE A 50 -24.43 14.76 -27.72
CA ILE A 50 -25.22 14.02 -26.72
C ILE A 50 -24.56 12.68 -26.40
N ILE A 51 -24.10 11.94 -27.42
CA ILE A 51 -23.41 10.65 -27.22
C ILE A 51 -22.09 10.87 -26.46
N ALA A 52 -21.28 11.84 -26.89
CA ALA A 52 -20.02 12.16 -26.23
C ALA A 52 -20.24 12.66 -24.79
N GLY A 53 -21.24 13.50 -24.57
CA GLY A 53 -21.62 13.97 -23.24
C GLY A 53 -22.11 12.81 -22.35
N GLY A 54 -22.96 11.94 -22.87
CA GLY A 54 -23.45 10.75 -22.16
C GLY A 54 -22.33 9.76 -21.82
N LEU A 55 -21.41 9.49 -22.75
CA LEU A 55 -20.22 8.69 -22.49
C LEU A 55 -19.33 9.33 -21.44
N TYR A 56 -19.07 10.63 -21.54
CA TYR A 56 -18.25 11.36 -20.56
C TYR A 56 -18.86 11.30 -19.15
N THR A 57 -20.17 11.53 -19.02
CA THR A 57 -20.85 11.46 -17.72
C THR A 57 -20.86 10.05 -17.16
N THR A 58 -21.13 9.04 -17.98
CA THR A 58 -21.17 7.64 -17.55
C THR A 58 -19.77 7.15 -17.16
N SER A 59 -18.75 7.40 -17.98
CA SER A 59 -17.36 7.07 -17.64
C SER A 59 -16.90 7.82 -16.39
N GLY A 60 -17.28 9.09 -16.24
CA GLY A 60 -17.00 9.86 -15.03
C GLY A 60 -17.63 9.26 -13.79
N GLN A 61 -18.88 8.79 -13.88
CA GLN A 61 -19.57 8.13 -12.78
C GLN A 61 -18.93 6.78 -12.45
N VAL A 62 -18.67 5.94 -13.45
CA VAL A 62 -18.00 4.64 -13.26
C VAL A 62 -16.62 4.82 -12.61
N MET A 63 -15.84 5.84 -13.01
CA MET A 63 -14.56 6.14 -12.37
C MET A 63 -14.73 6.55 -10.91
N LYS A 64 -15.70 7.41 -10.59
CA LYS A 64 -15.98 7.80 -9.20
C LYS A 64 -16.40 6.60 -8.36
N ASP A 65 -17.32 5.78 -8.86
CA ASP A 65 -17.81 4.59 -8.18
C ASP A 65 -16.70 3.54 -7.98
N SER A 66 -15.75 3.47 -8.92
CA SER A 66 -14.57 2.59 -8.81
C SER A 66 -13.55 3.11 -7.81
N MET A 67 -13.46 4.43 -7.62
CA MET A 67 -12.56 5.07 -6.64
C MET A 67 -13.16 5.17 -5.23
N ASP A 68 -14.45 4.87 -5.07
CA ASP A 68 -15.13 4.85 -3.78
C ASP A 68 -14.80 3.56 -3.01
N ILE A 69 -13.75 3.63 -2.19
CA ILE A 69 -13.25 2.52 -1.37
C ILE A 69 -14.32 2.07 -0.38
N SER A 70 -15.00 3.00 0.31
CA SER A 70 -16.02 2.68 1.30
C SER A 70 -17.20 1.91 0.68
N ALA A 71 -17.68 2.34 -0.49
CA ALA A 71 -18.72 1.63 -1.22
C ALA A 71 -18.24 0.24 -1.69
N SER A 72 -16.96 0.09 -2.05
CA SER A 72 -16.42 -1.22 -2.44
C SER A 72 -16.34 -2.20 -1.26
N ILE A 73 -15.92 -1.73 -0.07
CA ILE A 73 -15.90 -2.54 1.16
C ILE A 73 -17.33 -2.98 1.50
N GLN A 74 -18.30 -2.07 1.42
CA GLN A 74 -19.69 -2.39 1.70
C GLN A 74 -20.22 -3.50 0.78
N ARG A 75 -19.93 -3.45 -0.52
CA ARG A 75 -20.34 -4.50 -1.47
C ARG A 75 -19.72 -5.86 -1.14
N VAL A 76 -18.44 -5.87 -0.74
CA VAL A 76 -17.76 -7.11 -0.32
C VAL A 76 -18.36 -7.65 0.98
N GLU A 77 -18.65 -6.79 1.96
CA GLU A 77 -19.34 -7.17 3.20
C GLU A 77 -20.74 -7.74 2.96
N GLU A 78 -21.51 -7.15 2.05
CA GLU A 78 -22.86 -7.62 1.69
C GLU A 78 -22.82 -9.01 1.03
N SER A 79 -21.77 -9.29 0.25
CA SER A 79 -21.62 -10.56 -0.48
C SER A 79 -21.04 -11.69 0.41
N LEU A 80 -20.01 -11.40 1.21
CA LEU A 80 -19.29 -12.42 2.00
C LEU A 80 -19.73 -12.51 3.46
N GLY A 81 -20.35 -11.46 4.00
CA GLY A 81 -20.53 -11.27 5.43
C GLY A 81 -19.27 -10.73 6.11
N ARG A 82 -19.46 -9.86 7.11
CA ARG A 82 -18.39 -9.12 7.79
C ARG A 82 -17.26 -9.98 8.36
N ASP A 83 -17.59 -11.16 8.88
CA ASP A 83 -16.62 -12.06 9.50
C ASP A 83 -15.71 -12.78 8.48
N CYS A 84 -15.97 -12.61 7.17
CA CYS A 84 -15.20 -13.20 6.07
C CYS A 84 -14.51 -12.17 5.17
N VAL A 85 -14.55 -10.87 5.52
CA VAL A 85 -13.93 -9.80 4.73
C VAL A 85 -12.48 -9.57 5.15
N GLY A 86 -11.61 -9.36 4.15
CA GLY A 86 -10.21 -9.01 4.37
C GLY A 86 -9.46 -10.06 5.19
N PRO A 87 -8.61 -9.67 6.16
CA PRO A 87 -7.81 -10.63 6.93
C PRO A 87 -8.63 -11.61 7.78
N ASN A 88 -9.88 -11.30 8.13
CA ASN A 88 -10.74 -12.23 8.88
C ASN A 88 -11.01 -13.53 8.11
N ALA A 89 -10.89 -13.48 6.77
CA ALA A 89 -11.14 -14.61 5.90
C ALA A 89 -10.13 -15.76 6.05
N LEU A 90 -8.97 -15.49 6.67
CA LEU A 90 -7.95 -16.49 7.05
C LEU A 90 -8.05 -16.91 8.51
N THR A 91 -9.10 -16.53 9.22
CA THR A 91 -9.31 -16.85 10.63
C THR A 91 -10.49 -17.80 10.81
N GLU A 92 -10.57 -18.42 11.99
CA GLU A 92 -11.71 -19.27 12.39
C GLU A 92 -13.05 -18.50 12.43
N LYS A 93 -13.02 -17.17 12.43
CA LYS A 93 -14.24 -16.33 12.40
C LYS A 93 -15.02 -16.45 11.09
N CYS A 94 -14.37 -16.90 10.00
CA CYS A 94 -15.04 -17.12 8.73
C CYS A 94 -15.44 -18.60 8.56
N PRO A 95 -16.68 -19.00 8.93
CA PRO A 95 -17.12 -20.38 8.80
C PRO A 95 -17.15 -20.80 7.32
N ASN A 96 -16.64 -22.00 7.02
CA ASN A 96 -16.47 -22.63 5.70
C ASN A 96 -15.16 -22.33 4.95
N GLY A 97 -14.18 -21.64 5.54
CA GLY A 97 -12.86 -21.44 4.91
C GLY A 97 -12.91 -20.67 3.58
N GLY A 98 -14.01 -19.97 3.30
CA GLY A 98 -14.34 -19.37 2.00
C GLY A 98 -13.67 -18.03 1.71
N GLY A 99 -12.63 -17.67 2.46
CA GLY A 99 -12.02 -16.37 2.39
C GLY A 99 -11.08 -16.14 1.21
N VAL A 100 -10.50 -17.21 0.68
CA VAL A 100 -9.60 -17.16 -0.47
C VAL A 100 -10.33 -17.78 -1.66
N GLY A 101 -11.31 -17.05 -2.16
CA GLY A 101 -12.07 -17.45 -3.34
C GLY A 101 -11.29 -17.26 -4.63
N GLU A 102 -11.54 -18.13 -5.62
CA GLU A 102 -11.07 -17.93 -7.01
C GLU A 102 -11.71 -16.69 -7.65
N GLN A 103 -12.90 -16.30 -7.16
CA GLN A 103 -13.74 -15.23 -7.70
C GLN A 103 -14.50 -14.53 -6.57
N PHE A 104 -14.67 -13.21 -6.72
CA PHE A 104 -15.56 -12.41 -5.89
C PHE A 104 -16.47 -11.57 -6.80
N GLU A 105 -17.70 -11.30 -6.37
CA GLU A 105 -18.62 -10.42 -7.11
C GLU A 105 -18.09 -8.98 -7.19
N SER A 106 -17.33 -8.56 -6.18
CA SER A 106 -16.64 -7.28 -6.15
C SER A 106 -15.34 -7.39 -5.35
N LEU A 107 -14.43 -6.45 -5.59
CA LEU A 107 -13.17 -6.31 -4.86
C LEU A 107 -13.13 -4.98 -4.12
N ALA A 108 -12.46 -4.98 -2.95
CA ALA A 108 -12.28 -3.82 -2.11
C ALA A 108 -10.79 -3.60 -1.75
N PRO A 109 -10.22 -2.41 -2.00
CA PRO A 109 -10.67 -1.47 -3.02
C PRO A 109 -10.86 -2.15 -4.39
N ALA A 110 -11.59 -1.52 -5.30
CA ALA A 110 -11.55 -1.94 -6.70
C ALA A 110 -10.09 -1.83 -7.22
N PRO A 111 -9.63 -2.66 -8.17
CA PRO A 111 -8.24 -2.67 -8.62
C PRO A 111 -7.66 -1.28 -8.97
N MET A 112 -8.45 -0.45 -9.66
CA MET A 112 -8.05 0.91 -10.01
C MET A 112 -7.82 1.81 -8.78
N ALA A 113 -8.63 1.66 -7.73
CA ALA A 113 -8.48 2.40 -6.48
C ALA A 113 -7.34 1.84 -5.64
N ALA A 114 -7.18 0.52 -5.59
CA ALA A 114 -6.15 -0.16 -4.82
C ALA A 114 -4.75 0.34 -5.17
N LYS A 115 -4.49 0.64 -6.45
CA LYS A 115 -3.21 1.22 -6.93
C LYS A 115 -2.81 2.54 -6.27
N TYR A 116 -3.78 3.29 -5.75
CA TYR A 116 -3.56 4.58 -5.09
C TYR A 116 -3.85 4.53 -3.58
N ASP A 117 -4.27 3.36 -3.07
CA ASP A 117 -4.68 3.16 -1.68
C ASP A 117 -3.47 3.02 -0.76
N ARG A 118 -2.83 4.17 -0.49
CA ARG A 118 -1.58 4.29 0.26
C ARG A 118 -1.84 4.97 1.61
N PRO A 119 -1.05 4.64 2.66
CA PRO A 119 -1.14 5.32 3.95
C PRO A 119 -1.01 6.84 3.83
N LYS A 120 -1.77 7.59 4.64
CA LYS A 120 -1.81 9.06 4.56
C LYS A 120 -0.48 9.76 4.85
N VAL A 121 0.47 9.09 5.51
CA VAL A 121 1.83 9.63 5.75
C VAL A 121 2.55 10.06 4.45
N TYR A 122 2.19 9.48 3.30
CA TYR A 122 2.70 9.92 2.00
C TYR A 122 2.13 11.27 1.57
N ALA A 123 0.88 11.58 1.93
CA ALA A 123 0.24 12.87 1.64
C ALA A 123 0.63 13.95 2.66
N ASP A 124 1.01 13.54 3.87
CA ASP A 124 1.49 14.42 4.94
C ASP A 124 3.00 14.74 4.81
N ASP A 125 3.66 14.28 3.73
CA ASP A 125 5.11 14.40 3.50
C ASP A 125 5.96 13.89 4.68
N CYS A 126 5.50 12.80 5.31
CA CYS A 126 6.09 12.27 6.54
C CYS A 126 7.08 11.11 6.35
N LEU A 127 7.90 11.20 5.31
CA LEU A 127 8.86 10.16 4.94
C LEU A 127 10.17 10.81 4.53
N ALA A 128 11.29 10.44 5.16
CA ALA A 128 12.61 10.85 4.69
C ALA A 128 12.85 10.26 3.28
N SER A 129 12.87 11.13 2.28
CA SER A 129 12.82 10.76 0.87
C SER A 129 14.21 10.41 0.32
N GLU A 130 14.31 9.28 -0.37
CA GLU A 130 15.52 8.90 -1.12
C GLU A 130 15.83 9.94 -2.22
N GLY A 131 14.80 10.55 -2.81
CA GLY A 131 14.95 11.58 -3.86
C GLY A 131 15.67 12.84 -3.39
N GLU A 132 15.74 13.06 -2.08
CA GLU A 132 16.35 14.21 -1.42
C GLU A 132 17.55 13.79 -0.55
N ASN A 133 18.14 12.63 -0.84
CA ASN A 133 19.26 12.05 -0.10
C ASN A 133 19.00 11.91 1.42
N PHE A 134 17.73 11.79 1.84
CA PHE A 134 17.34 11.74 3.25
C PHE A 134 17.79 12.96 4.06
N ALA A 135 18.00 14.10 3.39
CA ALA A 135 18.42 15.34 4.03
C ALA A 135 17.33 15.87 4.98
N ASP A 136 16.08 15.82 4.54
CA ASP A 136 14.92 16.12 5.37
C ASP A 136 14.46 14.85 6.10
N ARG A 137 14.31 14.96 7.43
CA ARG A 137 13.94 13.88 8.35
C ARG A 137 12.69 14.30 9.14
N PRO A 138 11.52 14.33 8.51
CA PRO A 138 10.29 14.78 9.16
C PRO A 138 9.95 13.88 10.35
N ILE A 139 9.50 14.49 11.44
CA ILE A 139 8.85 13.81 12.57
C ILE A 139 7.41 14.31 12.57
N CYS A 140 6.46 13.42 12.30
CA CYS A 140 5.03 13.78 12.41
C CYS A 140 4.44 13.11 13.62
N ARG A 141 3.54 13.85 14.27
CA ARG A 141 2.80 13.41 15.44
C ARG A 141 1.34 13.23 15.09
N TYR A 142 0.76 12.13 15.54
CA TYR A 142 -0.64 11.79 15.42
C TYR A 142 -1.19 11.48 16.81
N GLY A 143 -2.19 12.22 17.26
CA GLY A 143 -2.72 12.12 18.62
C GLY A 143 -1.88 12.88 19.66
N GLU A 144 -2.52 13.18 20.79
CA GLU A 144 -2.00 14.09 21.83
C GLU A 144 -2.10 13.45 23.23
N GLY A 145 -2.13 12.12 23.30
CA GLY A 145 -2.24 11.42 24.58
C GLY A 145 -0.92 11.25 25.31
N ASP A 146 -1.00 10.80 26.56
CA ASP A 146 0.15 10.72 27.46
C ASP A 146 1.11 9.57 27.11
N LEU A 147 0.58 8.48 26.55
CA LEU A 147 1.37 7.33 26.12
C LEU A 147 2.02 7.60 24.77
N LYS A 148 3.35 7.61 24.74
CA LYS A 148 4.12 7.93 23.55
C LYS A 148 4.53 6.66 22.82
N VAL A 149 4.14 6.57 21.56
CA VAL A 149 4.46 5.46 20.67
C VAL A 149 5.28 5.97 19.49
N ALA A 150 6.36 5.27 19.13
CA ALA A 150 7.15 5.57 17.95
C ALA A 150 6.94 4.49 16.88
N LEU A 151 6.64 4.87 15.63
CA LEU A 151 6.68 3.97 14.48
C LEU A 151 7.98 4.22 13.69
N VAL A 152 8.88 3.23 13.69
CA VAL A 152 10.24 3.35 13.16
C VAL A 152 10.47 2.35 12.02
N GLY A 153 11.04 2.82 10.92
CA GLY A 153 11.51 1.93 9.86
C GLY A 153 11.36 2.53 8.48
N ASN A 154 11.17 1.66 7.49
CA ASN A 154 11.04 2.09 6.10
C ASN A 154 9.63 1.99 5.53
N SER A 155 9.48 1.85 4.22
CA SER A 155 8.16 1.70 3.59
C SER A 155 7.37 0.50 4.13
N HIS A 156 8.05 -0.47 4.73
CA HIS A 156 7.43 -1.60 5.44
C HIS A 156 7.02 -1.29 6.87
N ALA A 157 7.53 -0.22 7.51
CA ALA A 157 6.87 0.40 8.66
C ALA A 157 5.70 1.29 8.22
N VAL A 158 5.88 2.06 7.13
CA VAL A 158 4.82 2.92 6.56
C VAL A 158 3.54 2.13 6.32
N GLN A 159 3.63 0.90 5.76
CA GLN A 159 2.44 0.09 5.47
C GLN A 159 1.65 -0.30 6.74
N TRP A 160 2.27 -0.32 7.92
CA TRP A 160 1.60 -0.61 9.20
C TRP A 160 0.96 0.63 9.83
N PHE A 161 1.27 1.83 9.32
CA PHE A 161 0.72 3.09 9.85
C PHE A 161 -0.81 3.07 10.00
N PRO A 162 -1.63 2.63 9.04
CA PRO A 162 -3.08 2.65 9.19
C PRO A 162 -3.58 1.78 10.35
N ALA A 163 -2.91 0.67 10.63
CA ALA A 163 -3.23 -0.21 11.75
C ALA A 163 -2.89 0.45 13.09
N VAL A 164 -1.70 1.06 13.16
CA VAL A 164 -1.15 1.69 14.37
C VAL A 164 -1.88 2.99 14.70
N GLU A 165 -2.19 3.82 13.69
CA GLU A 165 -3.00 5.02 13.86
C GLU A 165 -4.37 4.67 14.43
N SER A 166 -5.03 3.64 13.91
CA SER A 166 -6.34 3.20 14.40
C SER A 166 -6.27 2.77 15.89
N MET A 167 -5.14 2.21 16.34
CA MET A 167 -4.91 1.94 17.76
C MET A 167 -4.62 3.22 18.56
N ALA A 168 -3.82 4.13 18.01
CA ALA A 168 -3.52 5.42 18.65
C ALA A 168 -4.78 6.25 18.91
N GLU A 169 -5.72 6.26 17.96
CA GLU A 169 -7.03 6.91 18.11
C GLU A 169 -7.91 6.24 19.18
N ARG A 170 -7.89 4.90 19.28
CA ARG A 170 -8.70 4.14 20.25
C ARG A 170 -8.19 4.20 21.69
N HIS A 171 -6.87 4.24 21.86
CA HIS A 171 -6.19 4.11 23.15
C HIS A 171 -5.51 5.40 23.60
N GLY A 172 -5.80 6.52 22.91
CA GLY A 172 -5.25 7.82 23.27
C GLY A 172 -3.72 7.83 23.26
N TRP A 173 -3.08 7.30 22.22
CA TRP A 173 -1.62 7.40 22.08
C TRP A 173 -1.23 8.72 21.41
N SER A 174 -0.02 9.20 21.72
CA SER A 174 0.72 10.13 20.87
C SER A 174 1.71 9.33 20.01
N LEU A 175 1.39 9.18 18.73
CA LEU A 175 2.16 8.42 17.76
C LEU A 175 3.11 9.33 16.98
N ASP A 176 4.41 9.15 17.17
CA ASP A 176 5.44 9.80 16.36
C ASP A 176 5.99 8.86 15.30
N THR A 177 6.26 9.38 14.11
CA THR A 177 6.78 8.60 12.99
C THR A 177 8.23 8.94 12.68
N TYR A 178 9.05 7.89 12.52
CA TYR A 178 10.45 7.95 12.10
C TYR A 178 10.62 7.06 10.87
N LEU A 179 10.13 7.56 9.73
CA LEU A 179 9.99 6.77 8.50
C LEU A 179 11.00 7.22 7.45
N ILE A 180 11.67 6.26 6.79
CA ILE A 180 12.65 6.52 5.73
C ILE A 180 12.41 5.64 4.50
N SER A 181 12.59 6.16 3.29
CA SER A 181 12.45 5.33 2.09
C SER A 181 13.61 4.34 1.95
N ARG A 182 13.31 3.05 1.68
CA ARG A 182 14.22 1.95 1.29
C ARG A 182 15.34 1.54 2.29
N CYS A 183 15.84 2.46 3.12
CA CYS A 183 16.91 2.24 4.10
C CYS A 183 16.47 1.27 5.19
N ALA A 184 17.31 0.30 5.57
CA ALA A 184 16.95 -0.71 6.58
C ALA A 184 17.10 -0.28 8.07
N VAL A 185 17.31 1.01 8.40
CA VAL A 185 17.41 1.57 9.78
C VAL A 185 18.14 0.64 10.79
N ASN A 186 19.35 0.20 10.44
CA ASN A 186 20.14 -0.73 11.27
C ASN A 186 21.55 -0.20 11.60
N GLY A 187 21.78 1.10 11.34
CA GLY A 187 23.07 1.77 11.59
C GLY A 187 24.22 1.37 10.65
N THR A 188 23.99 0.45 9.70
CA THR A 188 25.00 0.09 8.69
C THR A 188 24.93 1.00 7.47
N ARG A 189 26.10 1.26 6.87
CA ARG A 189 26.17 1.84 5.52
C ARG A 189 25.57 0.87 4.51
N GLN A 190 24.65 1.36 3.68
CA GLN A 190 24.01 0.63 2.60
C GLN A 190 24.30 1.37 1.30
N MET A 191 24.81 0.69 0.28
CA MET A 191 25.27 1.36 -0.93
C MET A 191 24.09 1.77 -1.84
N PHE A 192 23.81 3.07 -1.88
CA PHE A 192 22.87 3.68 -2.81
C PHE A 192 23.56 4.19 -4.08
N GLU A 193 22.80 4.76 -5.01
CA GLU A 193 23.31 5.22 -6.31
C GLU A 193 24.24 6.44 -6.18
N ASN A 194 24.25 7.13 -5.04
CA ASN A 194 25.19 8.21 -4.74
C ASN A 194 25.60 8.23 -3.25
N GLU A 195 26.71 8.91 -2.96
CA GLU A 195 27.27 8.96 -1.59
C GLU A 195 26.35 9.68 -0.61
N GLY A 196 25.69 10.77 -1.03
CA GLY A 196 24.78 11.52 -0.16
C GLY A 196 23.61 10.67 0.37
N LYS A 197 23.03 9.79 -0.47
CA LYS A 197 22.03 8.80 -0.02
C LYS A 197 22.62 7.76 0.93
N THR A 198 23.83 7.29 0.63
CA THR A 198 24.55 6.29 1.43
C THR A 198 24.82 6.82 2.83
N GLU A 199 25.35 8.03 2.93
CA GLU A 199 25.55 8.76 4.20
C GLU A 199 24.21 9.06 4.87
N GLY A 200 23.23 9.59 4.14
CA GLY A 200 21.91 9.93 4.69
C GLY A 200 21.19 8.74 5.33
N CYS A 201 21.28 7.55 4.74
CA CYS A 201 20.74 6.31 5.32
C CYS A 201 21.57 5.83 6.52
N ALA A 202 22.90 5.85 6.42
CA ALA A 202 23.78 5.43 7.52
C ALA A 202 23.61 6.31 8.77
N ASP A 203 23.43 7.62 8.57
CA ASP A 203 23.26 8.62 9.63
C ASP A 203 21.82 8.68 10.18
N TYR A 204 20.89 7.90 9.61
CA TYR A 204 19.49 7.94 10.00
C TYR A 204 19.23 7.20 11.32
N GLU A 205 19.76 5.98 11.49
CA GLU A 205 19.56 5.22 12.74
C GLU A 205 20.16 5.92 13.97
N PRO A 206 21.40 6.46 13.92
CA PRO A 206 21.93 7.24 15.04
C PRO A 206 21.06 8.46 15.38
N TRP A 207 20.53 9.14 14.36
CA TRP A 207 19.61 10.26 14.57
C TRP A 207 18.29 9.82 15.19
N VAL A 208 17.71 8.69 14.75
CA VAL A 208 16.51 8.11 15.38
C VAL A 208 16.79 7.79 16.85
N LEU A 209 17.92 7.15 17.17
CA LEU A 209 18.30 6.85 18.55
C LEU A 209 18.38 8.11 19.42
N ASP A 210 18.94 9.21 18.89
CA ASP A 210 18.97 10.50 19.59
C ASP A 210 17.55 11.02 19.87
N GLN A 211 16.63 10.92 18.91
CA GLN A 211 15.24 11.34 19.11
C GLN A 211 14.52 10.46 20.14
N LEU A 212 14.65 9.14 20.02
CA LEU A 212 14.05 8.18 20.96
C LEU A 212 14.53 8.42 22.39
N SER A 213 15.82 8.71 22.56
CA SER A 213 16.43 9.01 23.86
C SER A 213 15.95 10.35 24.44
N ALA A 214 15.67 11.34 23.59
CA ALA A 214 15.26 12.68 24.02
C ALA A 214 13.77 12.79 24.36
N GLN A 215 12.91 12.04 23.67
CA GLN A 215 11.45 12.18 23.80
C GLN A 215 10.83 11.26 24.87
N GLY A 216 11.46 10.11 25.15
CA GLY A 216 11.01 9.11 26.12
C GLY A 216 9.72 8.41 25.68
N TYR A 217 9.85 7.33 24.90
CA TYR A 217 8.72 6.54 24.42
C TYR A 217 8.38 5.38 25.34
N ASP A 218 7.09 5.05 25.46
CA ASP A 218 6.61 3.86 26.15
C ASP A 218 6.74 2.62 25.26
N LEU A 219 6.50 2.79 23.96
CA LEU A 219 6.54 1.73 22.95
C LEU A 219 7.22 2.21 21.66
N ILE A 220 8.12 1.38 21.14
CA ILE A 220 8.67 1.52 19.78
C ILE A 220 8.16 0.35 18.94
N ILE A 221 7.39 0.66 17.90
CA ILE A 221 6.96 -0.31 16.89
C ILE A 221 7.87 -0.17 15.68
N ALA A 222 8.52 -1.25 15.29
CA ALA A 222 9.48 -1.28 14.20
C ALA A 222 9.12 -2.31 13.14
N SER A 223 9.30 -1.94 11.88
CA SER A 223 9.25 -2.88 10.77
C SER A 223 10.11 -2.35 9.63
N SER A 224 10.90 -3.20 8.98
CA SER A 224 11.78 -2.78 7.89
C SER A 224 12.13 -3.95 7.01
N ARG A 225 12.07 -3.70 5.70
CA ARG A 225 12.63 -4.61 4.71
C ARG A 225 14.10 -4.32 4.47
N GLN A 226 14.93 -5.37 4.44
CA GLN A 226 16.33 -5.25 4.03
C GLN A 226 16.44 -5.24 2.49
N SER A 227 16.27 -4.07 1.86
CA SER A 227 16.33 -3.94 0.40
C SER A 227 17.76 -3.88 -0.17
N LEU A 228 18.72 -3.37 0.59
CA LEU A 228 20.13 -3.23 0.18
C LEU A 228 21.03 -3.88 1.22
N PRO A 229 22.02 -4.74 0.86
CA PRO A 229 22.92 -5.30 1.85
C PRO A 229 23.81 -4.22 2.49
N PRO A 230 24.36 -4.48 3.68
CA PRO A 230 25.43 -3.65 4.24
C PRO A 230 26.62 -3.54 3.26
N GLU A 231 27.31 -2.41 3.29
CA GLU A 231 28.48 -2.14 2.46
C GLU A 231 29.53 -3.27 2.61
N GLY A 232 30.02 -3.76 1.48
CA GLY A 232 30.97 -4.88 1.42
C GLY A 232 30.32 -6.28 1.42
N TYR A 233 28.99 -6.39 1.47
CA TYR A 233 28.26 -7.66 1.39
C TYR A 233 27.38 -7.75 0.15
N SER A 234 27.11 -8.98 -0.30
CA SER A 234 25.99 -9.27 -1.21
C SER A 234 24.70 -9.44 -0.43
N SER A 235 23.53 -9.44 -1.10
CA SER A 235 22.25 -9.71 -0.42
C SER A 235 22.25 -11.05 0.32
N GLU A 236 22.81 -12.10 -0.26
CA GLU A 236 22.88 -13.43 0.36
C GLU A 236 23.84 -13.46 1.56
N THR A 237 25.01 -12.85 1.44
CA THR A 237 26.05 -12.88 2.50
C THR A 237 25.84 -11.81 3.58
N GLY A 238 25.03 -10.80 3.30
CA GLY A 238 24.76 -9.66 4.17
C GLY A 238 23.71 -9.93 5.25
N MET A 239 22.90 -10.98 5.13
CA MET A 239 21.80 -11.26 6.08
C MET A 239 22.29 -11.40 7.52
N ASP A 240 23.39 -12.14 7.74
CA ASP A 240 24.00 -12.30 9.05
C ASP A 240 24.65 -11.02 9.59
N ALA A 241 25.12 -10.14 8.71
CA ALA A 241 25.62 -8.82 9.10
C ALA A 241 24.47 -7.90 9.49
N SER A 242 23.40 -7.85 8.69
CA SER A 242 22.16 -7.12 8.98
C SER A 242 21.52 -7.58 10.28
N ARG A 243 21.38 -8.89 10.53
CA ARG A 243 20.82 -9.42 11.78
C ARG A 243 21.60 -8.93 13.01
N ARG A 244 22.93 -8.96 12.95
CA ARG A 244 23.78 -8.46 14.05
C ARG A 244 23.63 -6.95 14.25
N ALA A 245 23.52 -6.18 13.16
CA ALA A 245 23.32 -4.74 13.22
C ALA A 245 21.94 -4.38 13.81
N PHE A 246 20.89 -5.07 13.39
CA PHE A 246 19.57 -4.94 13.99
C PHE A 246 19.56 -5.34 15.46
N SER A 247 20.26 -6.40 15.86
CA SER A 247 20.38 -6.77 17.28
C SER A 247 20.97 -5.62 18.10
N ALA A 248 22.03 -4.97 17.61
CA ALA A 248 22.64 -3.82 18.29
C ALA A 248 21.71 -2.59 18.33
N THR A 249 20.91 -2.39 17.27
CA THR A 249 19.91 -1.32 17.16
C THR A 249 18.79 -1.54 18.19
N LEU A 250 18.21 -2.74 18.24
CA LEU A 250 17.16 -3.11 19.20
C LEU A 250 17.66 -2.98 20.65
N ASP A 251 18.89 -3.44 20.95
CA ASP A 251 19.51 -3.26 22.27
C ASP A 251 19.66 -1.77 22.64
N SER A 252 19.92 -0.91 21.67
CA SER A 252 20.08 0.54 21.90
C SER A 252 18.73 1.20 22.13
N TRP A 253 17.68 0.76 21.43
CA TRP A 253 16.32 1.24 21.64
C TRP A 253 15.76 0.81 22.99
N THR A 254 15.96 -0.42 23.45
CA THR A 254 15.48 -0.80 24.80
C THR A 254 16.21 -0.06 25.92
N ARG A 255 17.45 0.41 25.72
CA ARG A 255 18.16 1.24 26.71
C ARG A 255 17.52 2.62 26.93
N THR A 256 16.65 3.09 26.05
CA THR A 256 15.87 4.33 26.27
C THR A 256 14.78 4.12 27.33
N GLY A 257 14.45 2.87 27.66
CA GLY A 257 13.40 2.50 28.61
C GLY A 257 12.15 1.92 27.95
N ALA A 258 11.97 2.10 26.64
CA ALA A 258 10.80 1.64 25.89
C ALA A 258 10.70 0.10 25.81
N GLU A 259 9.47 -0.42 25.71
CA GLU A 259 9.24 -1.73 25.09
C GLU A 259 9.42 -1.59 23.57
N VAL A 260 9.96 -2.63 22.92
CA VAL A 260 10.22 -2.62 21.48
C VAL A 260 9.48 -3.79 20.84
N VAL A 261 8.60 -3.51 19.89
CA VAL A 261 7.94 -4.51 19.06
C VAL A 261 8.48 -4.44 17.66
N VAL A 262 8.95 -5.58 17.15
CA VAL A 262 9.20 -5.78 15.74
C VAL A 262 8.00 -6.48 15.12
N ILE A 263 7.43 -5.88 14.08
CA ILE A 263 6.48 -6.54 13.19
C ILE A 263 7.26 -7.15 12.03
N ALA A 264 7.19 -8.48 11.90
CA ALA A 264 7.85 -9.22 10.82
C ALA A 264 7.45 -8.67 9.44
N ASP A 265 8.39 -8.71 8.51
CA ASP A 265 8.19 -8.31 7.12
C ASP A 265 7.08 -9.15 6.45
N THR A 266 6.38 -8.52 5.50
CA THR A 266 5.23 -9.09 4.80
C THR A 266 5.68 -9.84 3.54
N PRO A 267 4.78 -10.63 2.90
CA PRO A 267 5.10 -11.29 1.64
C PRO A 267 5.42 -10.27 0.54
N PHE A 268 6.23 -10.68 -0.43
CA PHE A 268 6.71 -9.88 -1.54
C PHE A 268 6.18 -10.44 -2.87
N PRO A 269 4.96 -10.03 -3.29
CA PRO A 269 4.42 -10.40 -4.59
C PRO A 269 5.35 -10.13 -5.77
N GLY A 270 6.23 -9.12 -5.66
CA GLY A 270 7.24 -8.73 -6.63
C GLY A 270 8.23 -9.83 -7.03
N ALA A 271 8.28 -10.93 -6.29
CA ALA A 271 9.01 -12.13 -6.69
C ALA A 271 8.44 -12.77 -7.97
N THR A 272 7.13 -12.62 -8.22
CA THR A 272 6.44 -13.29 -9.34
C THR A 272 5.44 -12.39 -10.09
N LEU A 273 5.06 -11.24 -9.55
CA LEU A 273 4.05 -10.32 -10.10
C LEU A 273 4.61 -8.90 -10.22
N ASP A 274 4.27 -8.19 -11.29
CA ASP A 274 4.66 -6.78 -11.45
C ASP A 274 3.86 -5.84 -10.54
N ASN A 275 2.57 -6.13 -10.33
CA ASN A 275 1.64 -5.33 -9.52
C ASN A 275 0.39 -6.16 -9.18
N VAL A 276 0.01 -6.23 -7.90
CA VAL A 276 -1.16 -7.02 -7.46
C VAL A 276 -2.48 -6.45 -7.98
N PRO A 277 -2.77 -5.13 -7.89
CA PRO A 277 -3.98 -4.57 -8.48
C PRO A 277 -4.12 -4.82 -9.99
N ASP A 278 -3.06 -4.64 -10.77
CA ASP A 278 -3.09 -4.89 -12.22
C ASP A 278 -3.36 -6.40 -12.48
N CYS A 279 -2.73 -7.31 -11.72
CA CYS A 279 -3.03 -8.75 -11.80
C CYS A 279 -4.51 -9.06 -11.53
N ALA A 280 -5.09 -8.45 -10.49
CA ALA A 280 -6.49 -8.66 -10.11
C ALA A 280 -7.45 -8.17 -11.20
N ALA A 281 -7.13 -7.05 -11.85
CA ALA A 281 -7.91 -6.52 -12.97
C ALA A 281 -7.89 -7.46 -14.18
N ASP A 282 -6.73 -8.07 -14.48
CA ASP A 282 -6.55 -8.97 -15.62
C ASP A 282 -7.12 -10.39 -15.36
N ASN A 283 -7.31 -10.77 -14.09
CA ASN A 283 -7.67 -12.14 -13.69
C ASN A 283 -8.89 -12.18 -12.75
N ILE A 284 -9.89 -11.33 -12.96
CA ILE A 284 -11.09 -11.23 -12.10
C ILE A 284 -11.83 -12.59 -11.92
N GLU A 285 -11.71 -13.48 -12.90
CA GLU A 285 -12.33 -14.82 -12.88
C GLU A 285 -11.41 -15.91 -12.27
N GLN A 286 -10.14 -15.63 -12.01
CA GLN A 286 -9.15 -16.60 -11.48
C GLN A 286 -8.10 -15.88 -10.62
N LEU A 287 -8.53 -15.35 -9.47
CA LEU A 287 -7.69 -14.52 -8.59
C LEU A 287 -6.55 -15.31 -7.91
N SER A 288 -6.61 -16.64 -7.91
CA SER A 288 -5.49 -17.51 -7.50
C SER A 288 -4.20 -17.25 -8.28
N LYS A 289 -4.28 -16.73 -9.51
CA LYS A 289 -3.11 -16.31 -10.30
C LYS A 289 -2.36 -15.12 -9.71
N CYS A 290 -3.01 -14.36 -8.83
CA CYS A 290 -2.43 -13.23 -8.11
C CYS A 290 -1.96 -13.64 -6.71
N SER A 291 -1.63 -14.92 -6.54
CA SER A 291 -1.09 -15.51 -5.32
C SER A 291 0.24 -16.20 -5.65
N GLY A 292 1.05 -16.47 -4.64
CA GLY A 292 2.35 -17.13 -4.82
C GLY A 292 2.69 -18.07 -3.66
N SER A 293 3.68 -18.93 -3.89
CA SER A 293 4.10 -19.86 -2.84
C SER A 293 4.75 -19.10 -1.69
N ILE A 294 4.57 -19.60 -0.46
CA ILE A 294 5.22 -19.02 0.73
C ILE A 294 6.75 -18.95 0.56
N LYS A 295 7.33 -19.94 -0.11
CA LYS A 295 8.78 -20.01 -0.37
C LYS A 295 9.26 -18.87 -1.26
N ASP A 296 8.47 -18.48 -2.26
CA ASP A 296 8.86 -17.44 -3.21
C ASP A 296 8.53 -16.04 -2.66
N TRP A 297 7.44 -15.92 -1.89
CA TRP A 297 6.94 -14.63 -1.44
C TRP A 297 7.42 -14.23 -0.06
N LEU A 298 7.82 -15.14 0.83
CA LEU A 298 8.29 -14.78 2.16
C LEU A 298 9.83 -14.72 2.19
N PRO A 299 10.45 -13.53 2.05
CA PRO A 299 11.90 -13.41 2.09
C PRO A 299 12.45 -13.63 3.49
N SER A 300 13.78 -13.79 3.60
CA SER A 300 14.46 -13.72 4.90
C SER A 300 14.30 -12.33 5.51
N ASP A 301 14.02 -12.29 6.82
CA ASP A 301 13.84 -11.07 7.59
C ASP A 301 14.90 -10.97 8.71
N PRO A 302 16.02 -10.28 8.47
CA PRO A 302 17.07 -10.13 9.47
C PRO A 302 16.65 -9.30 10.70
N LEU A 303 15.61 -8.46 10.60
CA LEU A 303 15.08 -7.69 11.73
C LEU A 303 14.24 -8.60 12.64
N ALA A 304 13.33 -9.39 12.06
CA ALA A 304 12.58 -10.40 12.82
C ALA A 304 13.50 -11.45 13.44
N ASP A 305 14.51 -11.92 12.71
CA ASP A 305 15.51 -12.86 13.24
C ASP A 305 16.29 -12.27 14.43
N ALA A 306 16.62 -10.97 14.37
CA ALA A 306 17.26 -10.26 15.47
C ALA A 306 16.33 -10.16 16.69
N ALA A 307 15.06 -9.78 16.49
CA ALA A 307 14.07 -9.71 17.55
C ALA A 307 13.81 -11.07 18.21
N LYS A 308 13.69 -12.13 17.41
CA LYS A 308 13.51 -13.51 17.88
C LYS A 308 14.69 -14.02 18.69
N SER A 309 15.90 -13.56 18.37
CA SER A 309 17.14 -13.96 19.03
C SER A 309 17.54 -13.05 20.19
N SER A 310 16.75 -12.01 20.48
CA SER A 310 17.03 -11.06 21.56
C SER A 310 16.98 -11.74 22.93
N ALA A 311 17.93 -11.36 23.79
CA ALA A 311 17.93 -11.77 25.20
C ALA A 311 17.22 -10.76 26.12
N ASP A 312 16.88 -9.56 25.60
CA ASP A 312 16.11 -8.56 26.34
C ASP A 312 14.62 -8.85 26.18
N ASP A 313 13.96 -9.21 27.28
CA ASP A 313 12.53 -9.52 27.29
C ASP A 313 11.66 -8.35 26.85
N ARG A 314 12.17 -7.12 26.77
CA ARG A 314 11.42 -5.96 26.24
C ARG A 314 11.34 -5.94 24.71
N VAL A 315 12.13 -6.76 24.02
CA VAL A 315 12.03 -6.93 22.57
C VAL A 315 11.03 -8.05 22.27
N LYS A 316 9.97 -7.71 21.54
CA LYS A 316 8.91 -8.64 21.14
C LYS A 316 8.86 -8.75 19.63
N LEU A 317 8.73 -9.97 19.12
CA LEU A 317 8.40 -10.23 17.72
C LEU A 317 6.89 -10.48 17.59
N VAL A 318 6.26 -9.78 16.65
CA VAL A 318 4.90 -10.03 16.19
C VAL A 318 4.96 -10.43 14.71
N ASP A 319 4.42 -11.60 14.40
CA ASP A 319 4.25 -12.08 13.03
C ASP A 319 2.79 -11.95 12.62
N MET A 320 2.53 -11.31 11.49
CA MET A 320 1.19 -11.08 10.94
C MET A 320 0.94 -11.89 9.65
N ASN A 321 1.89 -12.73 9.22
CA ASN A 321 1.80 -13.47 7.97
C ASN A 321 0.69 -14.53 7.96
N ASP A 322 0.21 -14.97 9.12
CA ASP A 322 -1.00 -15.83 9.25
C ASP A 322 -2.28 -15.16 8.68
N TYR A 323 -2.26 -13.83 8.52
CA TYR A 323 -3.35 -13.08 7.90
C TYR A 323 -3.08 -12.72 6.45
N LEU A 324 -1.99 -13.20 5.86
CA LEU A 324 -1.60 -12.95 4.46
C LEU A 324 -1.36 -14.26 3.69
N CYS A 325 -1.05 -15.34 4.41
CA CYS A 325 -0.68 -16.63 3.87
C CYS A 325 -1.41 -17.77 4.59
N SER A 326 -1.65 -18.85 3.87
CA SER A 326 -1.86 -20.19 4.43
C SER A 326 -0.52 -20.91 4.59
N GLU A 327 -0.54 -22.20 4.94
CA GLU A 327 0.67 -23.02 5.12
C GLU A 327 1.59 -23.05 3.89
N GLU A 328 1.03 -22.97 2.67
CA GLU A 328 1.80 -23.11 1.43
C GLU A 328 1.72 -21.89 0.50
N THR A 329 0.69 -21.04 0.64
CA THR A 329 0.37 -19.98 -0.33
C THR A 329 0.16 -18.65 0.35
N CYS A 330 0.79 -17.60 -0.16
CA CYS A 330 0.50 -16.21 0.16
C CYS A 330 -0.39 -15.57 -0.91
N TYR A 331 -1.32 -14.72 -0.49
CA TYR A 331 -2.41 -14.26 -1.34
C TYR A 331 -2.31 -12.76 -1.62
N GLY A 332 -2.58 -12.35 -2.86
CA GLY A 332 -2.74 -10.94 -3.21
C GLY A 332 -4.16 -10.39 -2.91
N ILE A 333 -5.15 -11.28 -2.83
CA ILE A 333 -6.55 -10.97 -2.53
C ILE A 333 -7.05 -11.91 -1.43
N ILE A 334 -7.56 -11.35 -0.34
CA ILE A 334 -8.07 -12.11 0.81
C ILE A 334 -9.43 -11.53 1.21
N GLY A 335 -10.47 -12.37 1.30
CA GLY A 335 -11.81 -11.98 1.72
C GLY A 335 -12.39 -10.86 0.87
N GLY A 336 -12.22 -10.95 -0.46
CA GLY A 336 -12.61 -9.90 -1.42
C GLY A 336 -11.77 -8.63 -1.34
N MET A 337 -10.73 -8.59 -0.52
CA MET A 337 -9.93 -7.39 -0.27
C MET A 337 -8.56 -7.49 -0.95
N ILE A 338 -8.17 -6.48 -1.73
CA ILE A 338 -6.85 -6.43 -2.38
C ILE A 338 -5.81 -6.04 -1.32
N ALA A 339 -4.93 -6.98 -1.00
CA ALA A 339 -4.02 -6.85 0.13
C ALA A 339 -2.86 -5.88 -0.12
N PHE A 340 -2.43 -5.73 -1.38
CA PHE A 340 -1.28 -4.90 -1.76
C PHE A 340 -1.69 -3.82 -2.76
N TRP A 341 -1.19 -2.59 -2.60
CA TRP A 341 -1.40 -1.51 -3.59
C TRP A 341 -0.37 -1.55 -4.73
N ASP A 342 0.75 -2.25 -4.51
CA ASP A 342 1.74 -2.57 -5.53
C ASP A 342 2.21 -4.04 -5.44
N HIS A 343 3.47 -4.32 -5.75
CA HIS A 343 4.05 -5.66 -5.62
C HIS A 343 4.84 -5.88 -4.31
N SER A 344 4.80 -4.93 -3.37
CA SER A 344 5.58 -5.00 -2.13
C SER A 344 4.87 -4.50 -0.89
N HIS A 345 3.89 -3.61 -0.99
CA HIS A 345 3.37 -2.86 0.14
C HIS A 345 1.87 -3.12 0.33
N LEU A 346 1.46 -3.34 1.58
CA LEU A 346 0.05 -3.50 1.92
C LEU A 346 -0.76 -2.26 1.54
N SER A 347 -1.94 -2.46 0.95
CA SER A 347 -2.90 -1.40 0.72
C SER A 347 -3.33 -0.80 2.06
N ASN A 348 -3.64 0.50 2.07
CA ASN A 348 -4.07 1.19 3.28
C ASN A 348 -5.35 0.57 3.86
N THR A 349 -6.28 0.16 3.00
CA THR A 349 -7.51 -0.54 3.39
C THR A 349 -7.20 -1.86 4.11
N TYR A 350 -6.29 -2.67 3.56
CA TYR A 350 -5.96 -3.97 4.14
C TYR A 350 -5.17 -3.82 5.45
N ALA A 351 -4.21 -2.89 5.49
CA ALA A 351 -3.47 -2.56 6.71
C ALA A 351 -4.40 -2.09 7.83
N HIS A 352 -5.37 -1.22 7.53
CA HIS A 352 -6.37 -0.80 8.51
C HIS A 352 -7.20 -1.99 9.02
N ALA A 353 -7.62 -2.90 8.14
CA ALA A 353 -8.37 -4.09 8.52
C ALA A 353 -7.58 -5.07 9.42
N LEU A 354 -6.25 -5.02 9.41
CA LEU A 354 -5.38 -5.80 10.31
C LEU A 354 -5.30 -5.23 11.73
N SER A 355 -5.77 -4.00 11.97
CA SER A 355 -5.64 -3.31 13.27
C SER A 355 -6.11 -4.16 14.46
N PRO A 356 -7.31 -4.80 14.45
CA PRO A 356 -7.77 -5.58 15.60
C PRO A 356 -6.90 -6.81 15.89
N MET A 357 -6.37 -7.45 14.85
CA MET A 357 -5.51 -8.62 14.98
C MET A 357 -4.12 -8.24 15.48
N LEU A 358 -3.58 -7.13 14.96
CA LEU A 358 -2.31 -6.58 15.42
C LEU A 358 -2.41 -6.22 16.90
N GLU A 359 -3.47 -5.50 17.29
CA GLU A 359 -3.73 -5.13 18.68
C GLU A 359 -3.78 -6.36 19.59
N GLN A 360 -4.51 -7.41 19.21
CA GLN A 360 -4.58 -8.65 19.98
C GLN A 360 -3.20 -9.30 20.15
N LYS A 361 -2.38 -9.34 19.09
CA LYS A 361 -1.02 -9.88 19.18
C LYS A 361 -0.14 -8.99 20.08
N LEU A 362 -0.24 -7.67 19.98
CA LEU A 362 0.49 -6.73 20.86
C LEU A 362 0.11 -6.89 22.33
N GLN A 363 -1.20 -6.93 22.65
CA GLN A 363 -1.71 -7.14 24.01
C GLN A 363 -1.20 -8.46 24.63
N SER A 364 -1.05 -9.51 23.82
CA SER A 364 -0.54 -10.79 24.30
C SER A 364 0.97 -10.82 24.58
N LYS A 365 1.71 -9.81 24.11
CA LYS A 365 3.18 -9.76 24.15
C LYS A 365 3.71 -8.68 25.06
N LEU A 366 3.09 -7.50 25.06
CA LEU A 366 3.54 -6.34 25.81
C LEU A 366 3.19 -6.46 27.28
N SER A 367 4.06 -5.89 28.11
CA SER A 367 3.94 -5.96 29.56
C SER A 367 3.29 -4.72 30.17
N ASN A 368 3.29 -3.59 29.46
CA ASN A 368 2.62 -2.37 29.90
C ASN A 368 1.09 -2.45 29.62
N PRO A 369 0.24 -2.62 30.65
CA PRO A 369 -1.20 -2.72 30.47
C PRO A 369 -1.84 -1.37 30.10
N ASP A 370 -1.18 -0.24 30.41
CA ASP A 370 -1.72 1.10 30.18
C ASP A 370 -1.84 1.40 28.67
N LEU A 371 -1.03 0.73 27.84
CA LEU A 371 -1.07 0.83 26.37
C LEU A 371 -2.43 0.50 25.75
N PHE A 372 -3.29 -0.27 26.42
CA PHE A 372 -4.55 -0.75 25.82
C PHE A 372 -5.78 -0.38 26.64
N VAL A 373 -5.67 0.65 27.47
CA VAL A 373 -6.81 1.18 28.20
C VAL A 373 -7.62 2.04 27.24
N SER A 374 -8.84 1.61 26.96
CA SER A 374 -9.81 2.42 26.24
C SER A 374 -10.34 3.53 27.16
N ASP A 375 -10.43 4.75 26.63
CA ASP A 375 -11.06 5.90 27.29
C ASP A 375 -12.57 5.72 27.52
#